data_AF-A0A1V6E978-F1
#
_entry.id   AF-A0A1V6E978-F1
#
_cell.length_a   1.000
_cell.length_b   1.000
_cell.length_c   1.000
_cell.angle_alpha   90.00
_cell.angle_beta   90.00
_cell.angle_gamma   90.00
#
_symmetry.space_group_name_H-M   'P 1'
#
loop_
_entity.id
_entity.type
_entity.pdbx_description
1 polymer ?
#
loop_
_entity_poly.entity_id
_entity_poly.type
_entity_poly.pdbx_seq_one_letter_code
_entity_poly.pdbx_strand_id
1 'polypeptide(L)'
;MAQTPLQQLERLIGALSELVSQEHALLTEQTWEEAAALEDNIQAVIGGITPLALDLGAEGLLPADFRARIAEVTETHQAAQRKLATLMGQARTELRSLKSTEQKLGKMRPTYAALSEAQSRPSFLAQC
;
A
#
# COMPACT_ATOMS: atom_id res chain seq x y z
N MET A 1 25.55 -23.60 -20.80
CA MET A 1 26.50 -23.26 -19.72
C MET A 1 25.69 -23.00 -18.46
N ALA A 2 25.94 -23.73 -17.37
CA ALA A 2 25.19 -23.56 -16.13
C ALA A 2 25.55 -22.22 -15.48
N GLN A 3 24.54 -21.45 -15.05
CA GLN A 3 24.74 -20.20 -14.31
C GLN A 3 25.41 -20.52 -12.96
N THR A 4 26.43 -19.76 -12.56
CA THR A 4 27.05 -19.95 -11.25
C THR A 4 26.12 -19.41 -10.15
N PRO A 5 26.15 -19.98 -8.93
CA PRO A 5 25.30 -19.51 -7.83
C PRO A 5 25.53 -18.02 -7.50
N LEU A 6 26.77 -17.53 -7.64
CA LEU A 6 27.09 -16.09 -7.51
C LEU A 6 26.41 -15.23 -8.58
N GLN A 7 26.45 -15.64 -9.85
CA GLN A 7 25.78 -14.92 -10.94
C GLN A 7 24.26 -14.93 -10.76
N GLN A 8 23.70 -16.04 -10.29
CA GLN A 8 22.28 -16.14 -9.99
C GLN A 8 21.90 -15.17 -8.86
N LEU A 9 22.70 -15.12 -7.80
CA LEU A 9 22.49 -14.22 -6.67
C LEU A 9 22.58 -12.75 -7.10
N GLU A 10 23.58 -12.36 -7.90
CA GLU A 10 23.70 -10.99 -8.44
C GLU A 10 22.47 -10.61 -9.28
N ARG A 11 22.00 -11.53 -10.13
CA ARG A 11 20.81 -11.30 -10.95
C ARG A 11 19.56 -11.08 -10.08
N LEU A 12 19.40 -11.86 -9.01
CA LEU A 12 18.26 -11.72 -8.12
C LEU A 12 18.30 -10.41 -7.34
N ILE A 13 19.47 -9.95 -6.88
CA ILE A 13 19.58 -8.63 -6.25
C ILE A 13 19.27 -7.51 -7.25
N GLY A 14 19.78 -7.60 -8.47
CA GLY A 14 19.46 -6.64 -9.53
C GLY A 14 17.95 -6.56 -9.78
N ALA A 15 17.30 -7.72 -9.90
CA ALA A 15 15.85 -7.81 -10.06
C ALA A 15 15.10 -7.25 -8.84
N LEU A 16 15.56 -7.53 -7.61
CA LEU A 16 14.97 -6.98 -6.39
C LEU A 16 15.05 -5.46 -6.36
N SER A 17 16.22 -4.89 -6.69
CA SER A 17 16.41 -3.44 -6.74
C SER A 17 15.49 -2.77 -7.76
N GLU A 18 15.30 -3.41 -8.91
CA GLU A 18 14.41 -2.91 -9.95
C GLU A 18 12.94 -2.96 -9.51
N LEU A 19 12.51 -4.09 -8.92
CA LEU A 19 11.16 -4.24 -8.39
C LEU A 19 10.86 -3.23 -7.27
N VAL A 20 11.78 -3.04 -6.32
CA VAL A 20 11.61 -2.03 -5.26
C VAL A 20 11.55 -0.61 -5.82
N SER A 21 12.32 -0.32 -6.88
CA SER A 21 12.24 0.98 -7.54
C SER A 21 10.91 1.18 -8.28
N GLN A 22 10.39 0.14 -8.93
CA GLN A 22 9.08 0.16 -9.58
C GLN A 22 7.96 0.33 -8.55
N GLU A 23 8.02 -0.41 -7.45
CA GLU A 23 7.09 -0.27 -6.33
C GLU A 23 7.07 1.19 -5.84
N HIS A 24 8.24 1.78 -5.61
CA HIS A 24 8.33 3.18 -5.18
C HIS A 24 7.69 4.18 -6.17
N ALA A 25 7.84 3.93 -7.47
CA ALA A 25 7.22 4.75 -8.51
C ALA A 25 5.69 4.62 -8.46
N LEU A 26 5.16 3.40 -8.43
CA LEU A 26 3.71 3.13 -8.34
C LEU A 26 3.08 3.75 -7.07
N LEU A 27 3.79 3.65 -5.95
CA LEU A 27 3.36 4.27 -4.68
C LEU A 27 3.38 5.80 -4.74
N THR A 28 4.22 6.39 -5.58
CA THR A 28 4.25 7.84 -5.82
C THR A 28 3.11 8.27 -6.75
N GLU A 29 2.76 7.44 -7.73
CA GLU A 29 1.64 7.63 -8.65
C GLU A 29 0.28 7.26 -8.04
N GLN A 30 0.26 6.71 -6.83
CA GLN A 30 -0.93 6.27 -6.09
C GLN A 30 -1.70 5.11 -6.78
N THR A 31 -1.00 4.30 -7.57
CA THR A 31 -1.55 3.09 -8.21
C THR A 31 -1.43 1.88 -7.28
N TRP A 32 -2.26 1.87 -6.24
CA TRP A 32 -2.15 0.91 -5.13
C TRP A 32 -2.36 -0.57 -5.50
N GLU A 33 -3.23 -0.85 -6.46
CA GLU A 33 -3.50 -2.23 -6.91
C GLU A 33 -2.28 -2.84 -7.60
N GLU A 34 -1.60 -2.05 -8.44
CA GLU A 34 -0.40 -2.47 -9.16
C GLU A 34 0.78 -2.63 -8.20
N ALA A 35 0.93 -1.72 -7.23
CA ALA A 35 1.94 -1.84 -6.18
C ALA A 35 1.73 -3.10 -5.33
N ALA A 36 0.48 -3.42 -4.96
CA ALA A 36 0.16 -4.63 -4.20
C ALA A 36 0.45 -5.91 -5.00
N ALA A 37 0.17 -5.93 -6.29
CA ALA A 37 0.52 -7.05 -7.16
C ALA A 37 2.04 -7.24 -7.32
N LEU A 38 2.82 -6.16 -7.18
CA LEU A 38 4.27 -6.21 -7.25
C LEU A 38 4.90 -6.84 -5.99
N GLU A 39 4.24 -6.71 -4.84
CA GLU A 39 4.71 -7.20 -3.54
C GLU A 39 4.94 -8.72 -3.54
N ASP A 40 4.03 -9.49 -4.14
CA ASP A 40 4.17 -10.94 -4.27
C ASP A 40 5.45 -11.33 -5.04
N ASN A 41 5.81 -10.54 -6.06
CA ASN A 41 7.03 -10.75 -6.84
C ASN A 41 8.29 -10.38 -6.04
N ILE A 42 8.25 -9.29 -5.26
CA ILE A 42 9.33 -8.89 -4.35
C ILE A 42 9.60 -10.01 -3.33
N GLN A 43 8.55 -10.54 -2.71
CA GLN A 43 8.67 -11.63 -1.73
C GLN A 43 9.24 -12.91 -2.35
N ALA A 44 8.83 -13.25 -3.58
CA ALA A 44 9.38 -14.40 -4.29
C ALA A 44 10.89 -14.23 -4.56
N VAL A 45 11.34 -13.04 -4.94
CA VAL A 45 12.76 -12.75 -5.18
C VAL A 45 13.56 -12.80 -3.87
N ILE A 46 13.05 -12.21 -2.78
CA ILE A 46 13.67 -12.31 -1.44
C ILE A 46 13.79 -13.77 -0.99
N GLY A 47 12.74 -14.57 -1.22
CA GLY A 47 12.72 -16.00 -0.94
C GLY A 47 13.77 -16.78 -1.74
N GLY A 48 14.17 -16.31 -2.93
CA GLY A 48 15.27 -16.87 -3.71
C GLY A 48 16.66 -16.40 -3.27
N ILE A 49 16.81 -15.14 -2.85
CA ILE A 49 18.09 -14.57 -2.38
C ILE A 49 18.53 -15.19 -1.06
N THR A 50 17.63 -15.33 -0.11
CA THR A 50 17.92 -15.79 1.25
C THR A 50 18.67 -17.15 1.30
N PRO A 51 18.17 -18.23 0.65
CA PRO A 51 18.87 -19.52 0.67
C PRO A 51 20.22 -19.46 -0.05
N LEU A 52 20.30 -18.79 -1.20
CA LEU A 52 21.55 -18.66 -1.96
C LEU A 52 22.62 -17.88 -1.17
N ALA A 53 22.23 -16.83 -0.46
CA ALA A 53 23.15 -16.05 0.36
C ALA A 53 23.63 -16.84 1.60
N LEU A 54 22.77 -17.69 2.18
CA LEU A 54 23.15 -18.59 3.26
C LEU A 54 24.16 -19.64 2.78
N ASP A 55 23.88 -20.29 1.65
CA ASP A 55 24.75 -21.31 1.06
C ASP A 55 26.13 -20.73 0.71
N LEU A 56 26.16 -19.60 -0.02
CA LEU A 56 27.41 -18.93 -0.39
C LEU A 56 28.16 -18.35 0.82
N GLY A 57 27.43 -17.94 1.86
CA GLY A 57 28.01 -17.48 3.12
C GLY A 57 28.67 -18.62 3.90
N ALA A 58 28.06 -19.80 3.95
CA ALA A 58 28.63 -20.99 4.58
C ALA A 58 29.90 -21.48 3.86
N GLU A 59 29.96 -21.31 2.53
CA GLU A 59 31.12 -21.63 1.70
C GLU A 59 32.21 -20.56 1.71
N GLY A 60 31.98 -19.39 2.34
CA GLY A 60 32.92 -18.27 2.36
C GLY A 60 33.09 -17.58 1.00
N LEU A 61 32.17 -17.79 0.07
CA LEU A 61 32.19 -17.25 -1.29
C LEU A 61 31.37 -15.96 -1.43
N LEU A 62 30.69 -15.52 -0.36
CA LEU A 62 29.88 -14.32 -0.38
C LEU A 62 30.77 -13.05 -0.46
N PRO A 63 30.61 -12.19 -1.47
CA PRO A 63 31.37 -10.95 -1.58
C PRO A 63 31.11 -10.00 -0.40
N ALA A 64 32.10 -9.20 -0.01
CA ALA A 64 31.95 -8.26 1.11
C ALA A 64 30.89 -7.16 0.84
N ASP A 65 30.82 -6.69 -0.40
CA ASP A 65 29.94 -5.58 -0.82
C ASP A 65 28.46 -5.99 -0.90
N PHE A 66 28.18 -7.29 -0.82
CA PHE A 66 26.84 -7.85 -0.96
C PHE A 66 25.92 -7.45 0.18
N ARG A 67 26.46 -7.40 1.41
CA ARG A 67 25.71 -6.95 2.58
C ARG A 67 25.30 -5.49 2.47
N ALA A 68 26.18 -4.64 1.93
CA ALA A 68 25.89 -3.22 1.73
C ALA A 68 24.76 -3.02 0.72
N ARG A 69 24.78 -3.74 -0.40
CA ARG A 69 23.72 -3.71 -1.42
C ARG A 69 22.36 -4.17 -0.88
N ILE A 70 22.33 -5.27 -0.14
CA ILE A 70 21.07 -5.75 0.47
C ILE A 70 20.56 -4.73 1.50
N ALA A 71 21.45 -4.14 2.29
CA ALA A 71 21.08 -3.13 3.27
C ALA A 71 20.46 -1.89 2.59
N GLU A 72 21.06 -1.41 1.50
CA GLU A 72 20.54 -0.29 0.71
C GLU A 72 19.13 -0.60 0.19
N VAL A 73 18.95 -1.73 -0.53
CA VAL A 73 17.64 -2.12 -1.07
C VAL A 73 16.58 -2.27 0.04
N THR A 74 16.97 -2.82 1.18
CA THR A 74 16.07 -2.98 2.33
C THR A 74 15.67 -1.63 2.92
N GLU A 75 16.61 -0.69 3.03
CA GLU A 75 16.34 0.66 3.55
C GLU A 75 15.35 1.40 2.63
N THR A 76 15.54 1.32 1.32
CA THR A 76 14.64 1.93 0.33
C THR A 76 13.23 1.37 0.43
N HIS A 77 13.10 0.04 0.52
CA HIS A 77 11.80 -0.62 0.66
C HIS A 77 11.14 -0.28 2.01
N GLN A 78 11.88 -0.26 3.12
CA GLN A 78 11.33 0.18 4.41
C GLN A 78 10.86 1.63 4.39
N ALA A 79 11.57 2.54 3.71
CA ALA A 79 11.15 3.92 3.56
C ALA A 79 9.82 4.02 2.78
N ALA A 80 9.67 3.22 1.72
CA ALA A 80 8.42 3.12 0.96
C ALA A 80 7.27 2.60 1.83
N GLN A 81 7.48 1.54 2.61
CA GLN A 81 6.48 0.98 3.53
C GLN A 81 6.05 1.98 4.63
N ARG A 82 6.97 2.78 5.18
CA ARG A 82 6.62 3.82 6.16
C ARG A 82 5.75 4.92 5.55
N LYS A 83 6.06 5.33 4.31
CA LYS A 83 5.25 6.30 3.56
C LYS A 83 3.84 5.75 3.31
N LEU A 84 3.75 4.50 2.87
CA LEU A 84 2.49 3.77 2.71
C LEU A 84 1.64 3.74 3.99
N ALA A 85 2.23 3.33 5.11
CA ALA A 85 1.53 3.26 6.39
C ALA A 85 0.95 4.62 6.81
N THR A 86 1.69 5.71 6.54
CA THR A 86 1.25 7.08 6.80
C THR A 86 0.05 7.45 5.93
N LEU A 87 0.12 7.18 4.62
CA LEU A 87 -0.96 7.47 3.67
C LEU A 87 -2.23 6.65 3.97
N MET A 88 -2.09 5.37 4.30
CA MET A 88 -3.22 4.53 4.74
C MET A 88 -3.86 5.06 6.03
N GLY A 89 -3.05 5.58 6.96
CA GLY A 89 -3.54 6.24 8.17
C GLY A 89 -4.37 7.48 7.89
N GLN A 90 -3.93 8.31 6.96
CA GLN A 90 -4.65 9.51 6.50
C GLN A 90 -5.95 9.13 5.80
N ALA A 91 -5.92 8.21 4.83
CA ALA A 91 -7.11 7.75 4.11
C ALA A 91 -8.17 7.14 5.06
N ARG A 92 -7.75 6.35 6.05
CA ARG A 92 -8.66 5.80 7.08
C ARG A 92 -9.32 6.91 7.93
N THR A 93 -8.60 7.99 8.18
CA THR A 93 -9.11 9.14 8.94
C THR A 93 -10.13 9.91 8.11
N GLU A 94 -9.85 10.14 6.83
CA GLU A 94 -10.75 10.79 5.89
C GLU A 94 -12.04 9.98 5.67
N LEU A 95 -11.94 8.66 5.48
CA LEU A 95 -13.11 7.78 5.36
C LEU A 95 -13.97 7.81 6.64
N ARG A 96 -13.35 7.85 7.82
CA ARG A 96 -14.09 8.01 9.09
C ARG A 96 -14.80 9.35 9.16
N SER A 97 -14.15 10.42 8.70
CA SER A 97 -14.74 11.75 8.60
C SER A 97 -15.97 11.74 7.68
N LEU A 98 -15.82 11.23 6.45
CA LEU A 98 -16.88 11.10 5.45
C LEU A 98 -18.08 10.31 5.98
N LYS A 99 -17.85 9.17 6.63
CA LYS A 99 -18.91 8.35 7.24
C LYS A 99 -19.65 9.11 8.34
N SER A 100 -18.94 9.92 9.13
CA SER A 100 -19.54 10.78 10.16
C SER A 100 -20.40 11.88 9.53
N THR A 101 -19.93 12.52 8.45
CA THR A 101 -20.73 13.51 7.70
C THR A 101 -21.95 12.87 7.05
N GLU A 102 -21.83 11.69 6.45
CA GLU A 102 -22.95 10.96 5.87
C GLU A 102 -24.00 10.59 6.93
N GLN A 103 -23.58 10.14 8.11
CA GLN A 103 -24.48 9.90 9.24
C GLN A 103 -25.19 11.18 9.71
N LYS A 104 -24.49 12.32 9.75
CA LYS A 104 -25.11 13.63 10.08
C LYS A 104 -26.14 14.03 9.03
N LEU A 105 -25.81 13.92 7.74
CA LEU A 105 -26.72 14.18 6.64
C LEU A 105 -27.94 13.26 6.68
N GLY A 106 -27.74 11.96 6.95
CA GLY A 106 -28.81 10.98 7.14
C GLY A 106 -29.75 11.32 8.30
N LYS A 107 -29.24 11.93 9.38
CA LYS A 107 -30.06 12.43 10.50
C LYS A 107 -30.82 13.72 10.17
N MET A 108 -30.28 14.58 9.29
CA MET A 108 -30.94 15.83 8.89
C MET A 108 -32.02 15.61 7.81
N ARG A 109 -31.82 14.62 6.93
CA ARG A 109 -32.75 14.27 5.85
C ARG A 109 -34.22 14.05 6.30
N PRO A 110 -34.52 13.28 7.37
CA PRO A 110 -35.88 13.11 7.85
C PRO A 110 -36.47 14.40 8.44
N THR A 111 -35.66 15.27 9.04
CA THR A 111 -36.11 16.55 9.60
C THR A 111 -36.58 17.51 8.50
N TYR A 112 -35.87 17.56 7.37
CA TYR A 112 -36.29 18.36 6.21
C TYR A 112 -37.46 17.75 5.46
N ALA A 113 -37.53 16.42 5.33
CA ALA A 113 -38.69 15.73 4.75
C ALA A 113 -39.96 15.99 5.58
N ALA A 114 -39.87 15.92 6.91
CA ALA A 114 -40.99 16.19 7.82
C ALA A 114 -41.41 17.67 7.81
N LEU A 115 -40.48 18.62 7.72
CA LEU A 115 -40.79 20.05 7.60
C LEU A 115 -41.42 20.39 6.24
N SER A 116 -40.97 19.74 5.16
CA SER A 116 -41.55 19.85 3.82
C SER A 116 -42.98 19.31 3.77
N GLU A 117 -43.25 18.16 4.39
CA GLU A 117 -44.62 17.60 4.49
C GLU A 117 -45.53 18.45 5.39
N ALA A 118 -45.01 19.02 6.47
CA ALA A 118 -45.76 19.90 7.36
C ALA A 118 -46.14 21.25 6.71
N GLN A 119 -45.27 21.83 5.88
CA GLN A 119 -45.58 23.05 5.12
C GLN A 119 -46.52 22.82 3.93
N SER A 120 -46.61 21.59 3.42
CA SER A 120 -47.45 21.25 2.26
C SER A 120 -48.91 20.91 2.62
N ARG A 121 -49.27 20.92 3.91
CA ARG A 121 -50.67 20.80 4.35
C ARG A 121 -51.28 22.19 4.50
N PRO A 122 -52.09 22.69 3.54
CA PRO A 122 -52.85 23.91 3.76
C PRO A 122 -53.81 23.67 4.93
N SER A 123 -53.62 24.42 6.01
CA SER A 123 -54.55 24.52 7.12
C SER A 123 -55.81 25.27 6.68
N PHE A 124 -56.65 24.58 5.92
CA PHE A 124 -58.03 24.96 5.62
C PHE A 124 -58.89 23.77 6.02
N LEU A 125 -59.38 23.75 7.26
CA LEU A 125 -60.59 23.08 7.72
C LEU A 125 -60.66 23.25 9.25
N ALA A 126 -60.91 24.49 9.68
CA ALA A 126 -61.33 24.81 11.04
C ALA A 126 -62.42 25.89 10.95
N GLN A 127 -63.59 25.50 10.44
CA GLN A 127 -64.87 26.16 10.65
C GLN A 127 -65.97 25.32 9.98
N CYS A 128 -66.56 24.41 10.76
CA CYS A 128 -67.94 23.95 10.63
C CYS A 128 -68.50 23.91 12.05
#